data_AF-A0AAU1KB02-F1
#
_entry.id   AF-A0AAU1KB02-F1
#
_cell.length_a   1.000
_cell.length_b   1.000
_cell.length_c   1.000
_cell.angle_alpha   90.00
_cell.angle_beta   90.00
_cell.angle_gamma   90.00
#
_symmetry.space_group_name_H-M   'P 1'
#
loop_
_entity.id
_entity.type
_entity.pdbx_description
1 polymer ?
#
loop_
_entity_poly.entity_id
_entity_poly.type
_entity_poly.pdbx_seq_one_letter_code
_entity_poly.pdbx_strand_id
1 'polypeptide(L)'
;MITMYAWPSTADGPDALPMVHFTTDEQSGGEVSEEGMPIWLFDTAIREGGWSAFEDFEGWSAPAEGWQAFYRREDDVLAVTGPGACEGWYQGRLGADDEWIKAAATQNSVVLLAAPVQHPSLYAYAVEAGAGFALLAPLVVI
;
A
#
# COMPACT_ATOMS: atom_id res chain seq x y z
N MET A 1 5.53 -1.71 -18.86
CA MET A 1 5.37 -2.19 -17.47
C MET A 1 5.35 -0.94 -16.63
N ILE A 2 4.31 -0.79 -15.81
CA ILE A 2 4.10 0.43 -15.04
C ILE A 2 4.99 0.36 -13.81
N THR A 3 5.74 1.42 -13.57
CA THR A 3 6.64 1.48 -12.43
C THR A 3 5.85 1.94 -11.21
N MET A 4 5.87 1.11 -10.17
CA MET A 4 5.37 1.45 -8.84
C MET A 4 6.56 1.61 -7.89
N TYR A 5 6.50 2.62 -7.04
CA TYR A 5 7.50 2.90 -6.02
C TYR A 5 6.90 2.66 -4.64
N ALA A 6 7.73 2.29 -3.66
CA ALA A 6 7.33 2.05 -2.29
C ALA A 6 8.14 2.93 -1.34
N TRP A 7 7.47 3.48 -0.33
CA TRP A 7 8.09 4.33 0.69
C TRP A 7 7.69 3.85 2.09
N PRO A 8 8.65 3.45 2.93
CA PRO A 8 8.37 3.01 4.30
C PRO A 8 8.07 4.22 5.20
N SER A 9 7.15 4.03 6.13
CA SER A 9 6.90 4.99 7.22
C SER A 9 6.40 4.26 8.46
N THR A 10 6.57 4.85 9.64
CA THR A 10 6.01 4.37 10.90
C THR A 10 5.03 5.41 11.43
N ALA A 11 3.93 4.95 12.02
CA ALA A 11 3.04 5.85 12.74
C ALA A 11 3.71 6.30 14.05
N ASP A 12 3.42 7.50 14.54
CA ASP A 12 3.91 7.93 15.85
C ASP A 12 3.21 7.14 16.96
N GLY A 13 3.97 6.57 17.91
CA GLY A 13 3.41 6.00 19.14
C GLY A 13 4.03 4.67 19.60
N PRO A 14 3.62 4.17 20.77
CA PRO A 14 4.16 2.92 21.34
C PRO A 14 3.78 1.67 20.53
N ASP A 15 2.65 1.70 19.82
CA ASP A 15 2.15 0.62 18.97
C ASP A 15 2.20 0.99 17.49
N ALA A 16 3.24 1.73 17.10
CA ALA A 16 3.48 2.14 15.72
C ALA A 16 3.41 0.95 14.76
N LEU A 17 2.42 0.95 13.88
CA LEU A 17 2.36 0.00 12.78
C LEU A 17 3.36 0.45 11.69
N PRO A 18 4.11 -0.48 11.10
CA PRO A 18 4.86 -0.18 9.89
C PRO A 18 3.86 0.03 8.74
N MET A 19 4.15 1.03 7.92
CA MET A 19 3.34 1.40 6.77
C MET A 19 4.20 1.44 5.51
N VAL A 20 3.58 1.22 4.35
CA VAL A 20 4.22 1.37 3.04
C VAL A 20 3.29 2.16 2.13
N HIS A 21 3.76 3.31 1.64
CA HIS A 21 3.07 4.08 0.62
C HIS A 21 3.51 3.63 -0.77
N PHE A 22 2.55 3.21 -1.58
CA PHE A 22 2.75 2.97 -3.00
C PHE A 22 2.44 4.22 -3.81
N THR A 23 3.36 4.59 -4.70
CA THR A 23 3.20 5.70 -5.64
C THR A 23 3.53 5.27 -7.06
N THR A 24 3.08 6.06 -8.03
CA THR A 24 3.44 5.87 -9.44
C THR A 24 3.45 7.21 -10.16
N ASP A 25 4.28 7.33 -11.18
CA ASP A 25 4.30 8.49 -12.07
C ASP A 25 3.07 8.51 -13.00
N GLU A 26 2.42 7.36 -13.20
CA GLU A 26 1.27 7.17 -14.09
C GLU A 26 -0.04 7.02 -13.29
N GLN A 27 -0.76 8.13 -13.12
CA GLN A 27 -1.96 8.21 -12.26
C GLN A 27 -3.29 7.81 -12.93
N SER A 28 -3.29 7.43 -14.21
CA SER A 28 -4.52 7.04 -14.91
C SER A 28 -4.24 6.04 -16.02
N GLY A 29 -5.10 5.05 -16.19
CA GLY A 29 -4.94 3.99 -17.19
C GLY A 29 -5.54 4.28 -18.57
N GLY A 30 -6.00 5.51 -18.82
CA GLY A 30 -6.69 5.88 -20.05
C GLY A 30 -8.19 5.56 -20.07
N GLU A 31 -8.70 4.84 -19.07
CA GLU A 31 -10.13 4.68 -18.84
C GLU A 31 -10.73 5.91 -18.15
N VAL A 32 -11.99 6.19 -18.44
CA VAL A 32 -12.78 7.27 -17.82
C VAL A 32 -14.08 6.70 -17.27
N SER A 33 -14.56 7.23 -16.15
CA SER A 33 -15.86 6.89 -15.59
C SER A 33 -17.00 7.34 -16.51
N GLU A 34 -18.23 6.93 -16.21
CA GLU A 34 -19.44 7.40 -16.92
C GLU A 34 -19.58 8.93 -16.89
N GLU A 35 -18.99 9.58 -15.88
CA GLU A 35 -18.97 11.03 -15.68
C GLU A 35 -17.79 11.73 -16.38
N GLY A 36 -16.95 10.96 -17.09
CA GLY A 36 -15.81 11.48 -17.85
C GLY A 36 -14.55 11.72 -17.02
N MET A 37 -14.49 11.21 -15.79
CA MET A 37 -13.33 11.36 -14.90
C MET A 37 -12.32 10.24 -15.13
N PRO A 38 -11.01 10.52 -15.25
CA PRO A 38 -10.00 9.47 -15.38
C PRO A 38 -10.08 8.46 -14.23
N ILE A 39 -10.17 7.18 -14.58
CA ILE A 39 -10.08 6.10 -13.61
C ILE A 39 -8.61 5.88 -13.28
N TRP A 40 -8.33 5.78 -11.99
CA TRP A 40 -6.98 5.46 -11.55
C TRP A 40 -6.56 4.11 -12.10
N LEU A 41 -5.32 4.01 -12.56
CA LEU A 41 -4.76 2.80 -13.14
C LEU A 41 -4.97 1.53 -12.26
N PHE A 42 -4.89 1.67 -10.93
CA PHE A 42 -5.03 0.54 -10.02
C PHE A 42 -6.45 0.37 -9.47
N ASP A 43 -7.45 1.12 -9.94
CA ASP A 43 -8.82 1.12 -9.40
C ASP A 43 -9.44 -0.29 -9.42
N THR A 44 -9.36 -1.00 -10.55
CA THR A 44 -9.85 -2.38 -10.66
C THR A 44 -9.16 -3.31 -9.67
N ALA A 45 -7.83 -3.26 -9.60
CA ALA A 45 -7.04 -4.09 -8.69
C ALA A 45 -7.39 -3.81 -7.22
N ILE A 46 -7.64 -2.55 -6.87
CA ILE A 46 -8.01 -2.13 -5.52
C ILE A 46 -9.40 -2.61 -5.14
N ARG A 47 -10.39 -2.46 -6.04
CA ARG A 47 -11.76 -2.94 -5.82
C ARG A 47 -11.84 -4.45 -5.68
N GLU A 48 -11.09 -5.19 -6.50
CA GLU A 48 -11.06 -6.66 -6.45
C GLU A 48 -10.13 -7.20 -5.35
N GLY A 49 -9.14 -6.40 -4.96
CA GLY A 49 -8.11 -6.76 -3.99
C GLY A 49 -8.50 -6.56 -2.53
N GLY A 50 -9.72 -6.11 -2.22
CA GLY A 50 -10.17 -5.95 -0.83
C GLY A 50 -9.56 -4.75 -0.10
N TRP A 51 -9.12 -3.73 -0.84
CA TRP A 51 -8.74 -2.45 -0.26
C TRP A 51 -9.98 -1.69 0.21
N SER A 52 -9.86 -0.96 1.32
CA SER A 52 -10.91 -0.04 1.80
C SER A 52 -10.46 1.41 1.66
N ALA A 53 -11.41 2.34 1.63
CA ALA A 53 -11.09 3.75 1.74
C ALA A 53 -10.32 4.00 3.05
N PHE A 54 -9.33 4.89 3.03
CA PHE A 54 -8.49 5.15 4.21
C PHE A 54 -9.31 5.62 5.43
N GLU A 55 -10.37 6.39 5.20
CA GLU A 55 -11.27 6.85 6.26
C GLU A 55 -12.13 5.75 6.88
N ASP A 56 -12.30 4.61 6.19
CA ASP A 56 -13.01 3.43 6.69
C ASP A 56 -12.09 2.54 7.52
N PHE A 57 -11.70 3.02 8.70
CA PHE A 57 -10.82 2.28 9.61
C PHE A 57 -11.35 0.88 9.94
N GLU A 58 -12.65 0.73 10.18
CA GLU A 58 -13.24 -0.58 10.47
C GLU A 58 -13.02 -1.55 9.29
N GLY A 59 -13.20 -1.06 8.05
CA GLY A 59 -13.03 -1.84 6.82
C GLY A 59 -11.60 -2.36 6.60
N TRP A 60 -10.56 -1.61 7.00
CA TRP A 60 -9.16 -2.04 6.80
C TRP A 60 -8.40 -2.45 8.06
N SER A 61 -8.97 -2.29 9.26
CA SER A 61 -8.30 -2.56 10.54
C SER A 61 -7.98 -4.04 10.81
N ALA A 62 -8.54 -4.96 10.03
CA ALA A 62 -8.25 -6.38 10.10
C ALA A 62 -7.42 -6.86 8.90
N PRO A 63 -6.58 -7.90 9.05
CA PRO A 63 -5.81 -8.43 7.93
C PRO A 63 -6.70 -8.84 6.75
N ALA A 64 -6.43 -8.29 5.57
CA ALA A 64 -7.17 -8.59 4.36
C ALA A 64 -6.91 -10.03 3.90
N GLU A 65 -7.98 -10.77 3.58
CA GLU A 65 -7.88 -12.15 3.14
C GLU A 65 -7.08 -12.27 1.83
N GLY A 66 -6.17 -13.24 1.78
CA GLY A 66 -5.35 -13.51 0.59
C GLY A 66 -4.14 -12.58 0.41
N TRP A 67 -3.95 -11.55 1.25
CA TRP A 67 -2.77 -10.71 1.22
C TRP A 67 -1.62 -11.27 2.06
N GLN A 68 -0.40 -11.14 1.54
CA GLN A 68 0.84 -11.46 2.25
C GLN A 68 1.96 -10.52 1.80
N ALA A 69 2.82 -10.16 2.76
CA ALA A 69 4.03 -9.40 2.51
C ALA A 69 5.25 -10.10 3.13
N PHE A 70 6.39 -9.94 2.47
CA PHE A 70 7.69 -10.42 2.93
C PHE A 70 8.70 -9.29 2.79
N TYR A 71 9.46 -9.03 3.85
CA TYR A 71 10.58 -8.11 3.81
C TYR A 71 11.87 -8.87 4.14
N ARG A 72 12.79 -8.96 3.18
CA ARG A 72 14.10 -9.59 3.36
C ARG A 72 15.16 -8.54 3.66
N ARG A 73 15.74 -8.60 4.86
CA ARG A 73 16.71 -7.61 5.36
C ARG A 73 18.05 -7.65 4.64
N GLU A 74 18.47 -8.84 4.20
CA GLU A 74 19.80 -9.04 3.59
C GLU A 74 20.03 -8.16 2.36
N ASP A 75 19.00 -7.96 1.54
CA ASP A 75 19.08 -7.20 0.29
C ASP A 75 17.99 -6.14 0.14
N ASP A 76 17.31 -5.81 1.25
CA ASP A 76 16.31 -4.76 1.35
C ASP A 76 15.13 -4.94 0.36
N VAL A 77 14.68 -6.18 0.16
CA VAL A 77 13.59 -6.49 -0.77
C VAL A 77 12.26 -6.63 -0.03
N LEU A 78 11.29 -5.80 -0.42
CA LEU A 78 9.88 -5.99 -0.10
C LEU A 78 9.19 -6.69 -1.28
N ALA A 79 8.44 -7.74 -0.98
CA ALA A 79 7.51 -8.39 -1.90
C ALA A 79 6.12 -8.41 -1.28
N VAL A 80 5.11 -8.05 -2.07
CA VAL A 80 3.70 -8.02 -1.66
C VAL A 80 2.88 -8.70 -2.74
N THR A 81 1.99 -9.59 -2.32
CA THR A 81 1.02 -10.24 -3.21
C THR A 81 -0.36 -10.25 -2.58
N GLY A 82 -1.37 -10.12 -3.43
CA GLY A 82 -2.79 -10.22 -3.07
C GLY A 82 -3.54 -11.17 -4.02
N PRO A 83 -4.87 -11.21 -3.90
CA PRO A 83 -5.73 -12.05 -4.75
C PRO A 83 -5.92 -11.46 -6.16
N GLY A 84 -6.24 -12.32 -7.13
CA GLY A 84 -6.70 -11.91 -8.46
C GLY A 84 -5.71 -10.98 -9.19
N ALA A 85 -6.19 -9.81 -9.61
CA ALA A 85 -5.38 -8.80 -10.29
C ALA A 85 -4.23 -8.22 -9.43
N CYS A 86 -4.22 -8.48 -8.11
CA CYS A 86 -3.15 -8.11 -7.19
C CYS A 86 -2.08 -9.21 -7.01
N GLU A 87 -2.11 -10.30 -7.77
CA GLU A 87 -1.04 -11.29 -7.75
C GLU A 87 0.29 -10.63 -8.13
N GLY A 88 1.29 -10.72 -7.24
CA GLY A 88 2.58 -10.04 -7.43
C GLY A 88 2.50 -8.52 -7.40
N TRP A 89 1.54 -7.95 -6.64
CA TRP A 89 1.30 -6.50 -6.49
C TRP A 89 2.58 -5.64 -6.49
N TYR A 90 3.59 -6.02 -5.71
CA TYR A 90 4.84 -5.29 -5.66
C TYR A 90 6.04 -6.21 -5.41
N GLN A 91 7.17 -5.89 -6.06
CA GLN A 91 8.48 -6.39 -5.67
C GLN A 91 9.54 -5.31 -5.95
N GLY A 92 10.28 -4.91 -4.92
CA GLY A 92 11.30 -3.88 -5.08
C GLY A 92 12.06 -3.58 -3.80
N ARG A 93 13.01 -2.64 -3.89
CA ARG A 93 13.75 -2.17 -2.72
C ARG A 93 12.91 -1.20 -1.90
N LEU A 94 12.93 -1.34 -0.59
CA LEU A 94 12.11 -0.51 0.30
C LEU A 94 12.89 0.67 0.90
N GLY A 95 14.17 0.49 1.21
CA GLY A 95 14.97 1.48 1.93
C GLY A 95 14.50 1.66 3.37
N ALA A 96 13.99 0.60 4.01
CA ALA A 96 13.49 0.68 5.38
C ALA A 96 14.61 0.93 6.39
N ASP A 97 14.36 1.82 7.34
CA ASP A 97 15.26 2.07 8.46
C ASP A 97 15.05 1.05 9.60
N ASP A 98 15.93 1.09 10.59
CA ASP A 98 15.90 0.17 11.72
C ASP A 98 14.59 0.26 12.54
N GLU A 99 13.95 1.43 12.57
CA GLU A 99 12.70 1.65 13.29
C GLU A 99 11.55 0.89 12.61
N TRP A 100 11.43 1.07 11.29
CA TRP A 100 10.44 0.35 10.48
C TRP A 100 10.64 -1.16 10.57
N ILE A 101 11.89 -1.63 10.44
CA ILE A 101 12.22 -3.07 10.51
C ILE A 101 11.83 -3.65 11.87
N LYS A 102 12.11 -2.93 12.95
CA LYS A 102 11.74 -3.36 14.30
C LYS A 102 10.24 -3.39 14.49
N ALA A 103 9.51 -2.40 14.00
CA ALA A 103 8.05 -2.37 14.04
C ALA A 103 7.46 -3.56 13.27
N ALA A 104 7.94 -3.82 12.04
CA ALA A 104 7.56 -4.97 11.23
C ALA A 104 7.78 -6.31 11.92
N ALA A 105 8.96 -6.52 12.51
CA ALA A 105 9.27 -7.76 13.22
C ALA A 105 8.43 -7.94 14.50
N THR A 106 8.01 -6.83 15.12
CA THR A 106 7.19 -6.86 16.35
C THR A 106 5.73 -7.14 16.03
N GLN A 107 5.18 -6.44 15.04
CA GLN A 107 3.76 -6.47 14.72
C GLN A 107 3.37 -7.63 13.80
N ASN A 108 4.33 -8.18 13.04
CA ASN A 108 4.09 -9.21 12.02
C ASN A 108 2.98 -8.82 11.01
N SER A 109 2.79 -7.52 10.83
CA SER A 109 1.74 -6.92 10.00
C SER A 109 2.23 -5.59 9.46
N VAL A 110 1.67 -5.14 8.34
CA VAL A 110 1.97 -3.88 7.67
C VAL A 110 0.72 -3.26 7.10
N VAL A 111 0.59 -1.94 7.22
CA VAL A 111 -0.47 -1.20 6.53
C VAL A 111 0.05 -0.79 5.16
N LEU A 112 -0.64 -1.22 4.12
CA LEU A 112 -0.36 -0.81 2.75
C LEU A 112 -1.25 0.37 2.40
N LEU A 113 -0.67 1.41 1.80
CA LEU A 113 -1.33 2.66 1.47
C LEU A 113 -1.15 2.94 -0.02
N ALA A 114 -2.24 3.28 -0.71
CA ALA A 114 -2.19 3.54 -2.15
C ALA A 114 -3.14 4.67 -2.54
N ALA A 115 -2.69 5.55 -3.44
CA ALA A 115 -3.46 6.68 -3.96
C ALA A 115 -2.90 7.13 -5.32
N PRO A 116 -3.66 7.86 -6.15
CA PRO A 116 -3.17 8.43 -7.41
C PRO A 116 -2.27 9.66 -7.15
N VAL A 117 -1.12 9.45 -6.51
CA VAL A 117 -0.16 10.51 -6.13
C VAL A 117 1.26 10.15 -6.58
N GLN A 118 2.03 11.16 -6.99
CA GLN A 118 3.43 11.00 -7.40
C GLN A 118 4.40 10.94 -6.21
N HIS A 119 3.99 11.44 -5.05
CA HIS A 119 4.83 11.51 -3.86
C HIS A 119 4.02 11.24 -2.58
N PRO A 120 4.56 10.50 -1.58
CA PRO A 120 3.83 10.18 -0.35
C PRO A 120 3.34 11.39 0.44
N SER A 121 4.04 12.54 0.35
CA SER A 121 3.62 13.78 1.03
C SER A 121 2.27 14.32 0.53
N LEU A 122 1.78 13.86 -0.61
CA LEU A 122 0.49 14.24 -1.17
C LEU A 122 -0.65 13.32 -0.73
N TYR A 123 -0.34 12.25 0.01
CA TYR A 123 -1.31 11.23 0.39
C TYR A 123 -2.49 11.79 1.19
N ALA A 124 -2.23 12.71 2.13
CA ALA A 124 -3.29 13.37 2.90
C ALA A 124 -4.30 14.11 2.01
N TYR A 125 -3.84 14.83 0.98
CA TYR A 125 -4.73 15.49 0.03
C TYR A 125 -5.56 14.49 -0.79
N ALA A 126 -4.98 13.32 -1.13
CA ALA A 126 -5.72 12.27 -1.83
C ALA A 126 -6.79 11.64 -0.92
N VAL A 127 -6.52 11.47 0.37
CA VAL A 127 -7.52 11.04 1.36
C VAL A 127 -8.68 12.04 1.43
N GLU A 128 -8.38 13.34 1.57
CA GLU A 128 -9.41 14.40 1.58
C GLU A 128 -10.25 14.42 0.29
N ALA A 129 -9.66 14.02 -0.84
CA ALA A 129 -10.34 13.89 -2.13
C ALA A 129 -11.08 12.55 -2.32
N GLY A 130 -11.10 11.66 -1.31
CA GLY A 130 -11.75 10.36 -1.39
C GLY A 130 -11.03 9.32 -2.25
N ALA A 131 -9.72 9.50 -2.49
CA ALA A 131 -8.90 8.67 -3.38
C ALA A 131 -7.73 7.96 -2.66
N GLY A 132 -7.72 7.96 -1.32
CA GLY A 132 -6.75 7.22 -0.51
C GLY A 132 -7.30 5.89 -0.04
N PHE A 133 -6.54 4.82 -0.21
CA PHE A 133 -6.93 3.45 0.14
C PHE A 133 -5.92 2.78 1.06
N ALA A 134 -6.43 1.92 1.94
CA ALA A 134 -5.62 1.14 2.86
C ALA A 134 -6.06 -0.32 2.93
N LEU A 135 -5.11 -1.17 3.31
CA LEU A 135 -5.36 -2.50 3.82
C LEU A 135 -4.29 -2.89 4.85
N LEU A 136 -4.64 -3.75 5.80
CA LEU A 136 -3.70 -4.41 6.69
C LEU A 136 -3.30 -5.76 6.08
N ALA A 137 -2.01 -6.04 5.97
CA ALA A 137 -1.50 -7.32 5.48
C ALA A 137 -0.58 -7.98 6.52
N PRO A 138 -0.61 -9.32 6.65
CA PRO A 138 0.45 -10.04 7.35
C PRO A 138 1.82 -9.77 6.73
N LEU A 139 2.82 -9.51 7.55
CA LEU A 139 4.20 -9.26 7.11
C LEU A 139 5.17 -10.18 7.85
N VAL A 140 6.01 -10.88 7.10
CA VAL A 140 7.15 -11.63 7.65
C VAL A 140 8.45 -10.90 7.34
N VAL A 141 9.24 -10.65 8.37
CA VAL A 141 10.62 -10.16 8.24
C VAL A 141 11.58 -11.35 8.19
N ILE A 142 12.38 -11.44 7.13
CA ILE A 142 13.35 -12.52 6.85
C ILE A 142 14.77 -11.98 6.91
#